data_AF-A0AAD7BEU4-F1
#
_entry.id   AF-A0AAD7BEU4-F1
#
_cell.length_a   1.000
_cell.length_b   1.000
_cell.length_c   1.000
_cell.angle_alpha   90.00
_cell.angle_beta   90.00
_cell.angle_gamma   90.00
#
_symmetry.space_group_name_H-M   'P 1'
#
loop_
_entity.id
_entity.type
_entity.pdbx_description
1 polymer ?
#
loop_
_entity_poly.entity_id
_entity_poly.type
_entity_poly.pdbx_seq_one_letter_code
_entity_poly.pdbx_strand_id
1 'polypeptide(L)'
;LMLILDVKTRWTSTHQMLRRAVNNRQAINLYIKGNSDLADVALTDADWNALRNVREWLAAFRRATTEMSTTSKPMLSQTHLVFRMLQSDIKETLAGLEGKAMYPELITGLTDAHKKLSDYYFYTS
;
A
#
# COMPACT_ATOMS: atom_id res chain seq x y z
N LEU A 1 -2.63 19.08 -22.92
CA LEU A 1 -1.74 18.45 -21.93
C LEU A 1 -2.56 18.12 -20.69
N MET A 2 -2.78 16.84 -20.43
CA MET A 2 -3.61 16.38 -19.31
C MET A 2 -2.71 16.24 -18.08
N LEU A 3 -2.82 17.18 -17.14
CA LEU A 3 -2.20 17.05 -15.82
C LEU A 3 -2.94 15.93 -15.06
N ILE A 4 -2.32 14.76 -14.96
CA ILE A 4 -2.73 13.76 -13.99
C ILE A 4 -2.20 14.23 -12.63
N LEU A 5 -2.94 15.15 -12.00
CA LEU A 5 -2.83 15.42 -10.58
C LEU A 5 -3.82 14.50 -9.86
N ASP A 6 -3.42 13.28 -9.57
CA ASP A 6 -4.07 12.51 -8.51
C ASP A 6 -2.99 11.98 -7.56
N VAL A 7 -3.40 11.44 -6.43
CA VAL A 7 -2.60 10.57 -5.54
C VAL A 7 -1.85 11.21 -4.36
N LYS A 8 -2.01 12.50 -4.00
CA LYS A 8 -1.49 12.96 -2.68
C LYS A 8 -2.32 12.45 -1.49
N THR A 9 -3.62 12.22 -1.69
CA THR A 9 -4.59 11.95 -0.61
C THR A 9 -5.05 10.49 -0.50
N ARG A 10 -5.12 9.71 -1.59
CA ARG A 10 -5.74 8.37 -1.55
C ARG A 10 -4.90 7.33 -0.81
N TRP A 11 -3.65 7.08 -1.21
CA TRP A 11 -2.82 6.05 -0.57
C TRP A 11 -2.47 6.37 0.88
N THR A 12 -2.26 7.65 1.20
CA THR A 12 -1.99 8.10 2.58
C THR A 12 -3.20 7.91 3.48
N SER A 13 -4.41 8.21 3.00
CA SER A 13 -5.65 8.01 3.75
C SER A 13 -5.90 6.51 3.99
N THR A 14 -5.78 5.68 2.95
CA THR A 14 -5.91 4.23 3.07
C THR A 14 -4.87 3.63 4.03
N HIS A 15 -3.61 4.07 3.97
CA HIS A 15 -2.58 3.66 4.93
C HIS A 15 -2.95 4.02 6.37
N GLN A 16 -3.42 5.25 6.62
CA GLN A 16 -3.82 5.70 7.95
C GLN A 16 -5.04 4.93 8.46
N MET A 17 -6.02 4.66 7.59
CA MET A 17 -7.19 3.85 7.89
C MET A 17 -6.78 2.42 8.29
N LEU A 18 -5.98 1.75 7.46
CA LEU A 18 -5.51 0.39 7.74
C LEU A 18 -4.65 0.32 9.00
N ARG A 19 -3.77 1.30 9.23
CA ARG A 19 -3.01 1.39 10.47
C ARG A 19 -3.93 1.48 11.69
N ARG A 20 -4.97 2.32 11.64
CA ARG A 20 -5.96 2.43 12.72
C ARG A 20 -6.74 1.12 12.90
N ALA A 21 -7.19 0.51 11.81
CA ALA A 21 -7.94 -0.75 11.86
C ALA A 21 -7.11 -1.88 12.50
N VAL A 22 -5.87 -2.08 12.04
CA VAL A 22 -4.96 -3.10 12.57
C VAL A 22 -4.66 -2.86 14.06
N ASN A 23 -4.41 -1.61 14.45
CA ASN A 23 -4.15 -1.26 15.86
C ASN A 23 -5.37 -1.52 16.76
N ASN A 24 -6.58 -1.41 16.22
CA ASN A 24 -7.84 -1.61 16.94
C ASN A 24 -8.48 -2.98 16.65
N ARG A 25 -7.73 -3.96 16.13
CA ARG A 25 -8.24 -5.30 15.78
C ARG A 25 -9.08 -5.91 16.91
N GLN A 26 -8.60 -5.85 18.15
CA GLN A 26 -9.32 -6.42 19.29
C GLN A 26 -10.66 -5.73 19.53
N ALA A 27 -10.69 -4.40 19.49
CA ALA A 27 -11.92 -3.62 19.67
C ALA A 27 -12.92 -3.87 18.52
N ILE A 28 -12.43 -3.95 17.28
CA ILE A 28 -13.26 -4.26 16.10
C ILE A 28 -13.86 -5.67 16.22
N ASN A 29 -13.05 -6.67 16.58
CA ASN A 29 -13.53 -8.04 16.75
C ASN A 29 -14.54 -8.17 17.90
N LEU A 30 -14.32 -7.46 19.01
CA LEU A 30 -15.28 -7.41 20.12
C LEU A 30 -16.58 -6.73 19.71
N TYR A 31 -16.51 -5.64 18.95
CA TYR A 31 -17.68 -4.94 18.43
C TYR A 31 -18.49 -5.84 17.50
N ILE A 32 -17.85 -6.52 16.54
CA ILE A 32 -18.53 -7.47 15.64
C ILE A 32 -19.16 -8.63 16.43
N LYS A 33 -18.45 -9.17 17.43
CA LYS A 33 -19.01 -10.25 18.27
C LYS A 33 -20.25 -9.82 19.06
N GLY A 34 -20.36 -8.53 19.40
CA GLY A 34 -21.52 -7.96 20.10
C GLY A 34 -22.69 -7.57 19.19
N ASN A 35 -22.50 -7.56 17.87
CA ASN A 35 -23.50 -7.13 16.87
C ASN A 35 -23.66 -8.23 15.83
N SER A 36 -24.66 -9.10 16.04
CA SER A 36 -24.86 -10.31 15.22
C SER A 36 -25.16 -10.02 13.74
N ASP A 37 -25.64 -8.81 13.45
CA ASP A 37 -25.84 -8.26 12.10
C ASP A 37 -24.53 -8.01 11.35
N LEU A 38 -23.37 -8.03 12.03
CA LEU A 38 -22.05 -7.84 11.44
C LEU A 38 -21.23 -9.15 11.36
N ALA A 39 -21.84 -10.29 11.68
CA ALA A 39 -21.14 -11.57 11.70
C ALA A 39 -20.62 -11.99 10.31
N ASP A 40 -21.27 -11.53 9.25
CA ASP A 40 -20.92 -11.76 7.84
C ASP A 40 -19.66 -11.00 7.40
N VAL A 41 -19.37 -9.86 8.03
CA VAL A 41 -18.18 -9.03 7.76
C VAL A 41 -17.03 -9.30 8.74
N ALA A 42 -17.13 -10.36 9.55
CA ALA A 42 -16.08 -10.74 10.49
C ALA A 42 -14.80 -11.15 9.76
N LEU A 43 -13.73 -10.38 9.97
CA LEU A 43 -12.44 -10.65 9.38
C LEU A 43 -11.75 -11.83 10.07
N THR A 44 -11.31 -12.80 9.26
CA THR A 44 -10.49 -13.92 9.72
C THR A 44 -9.06 -13.46 10.04
N ASP A 45 -8.30 -14.31 10.71
CA ASP A 45 -6.89 -14.06 10.97
C ASP A 45 -6.07 -13.91 9.68
N ALA A 46 -6.46 -14.61 8.61
CA ALA A 46 -5.88 -14.47 7.29
C ALA A 46 -6.15 -13.08 6.70
N ASP A 47 -7.39 -12.58 6.82
CA ASP A 47 -7.76 -11.23 6.36
C ASP A 47 -6.97 -10.17 7.13
N TRP A 48 -6.84 -10.30 8.45
CA TRP A 48 -6.04 -9.38 9.25
C TRP A 48 -4.55 -9.37 8.86
N ASN A 49 -4.00 -10.52 8.48
CA ASN A 49 -2.64 -10.61 7.96
C ASN A 49 -2.51 -9.99 6.56
N ALA A 50 -3.50 -10.18 5.68
CA ALA A 50 -3.57 -9.49 4.40
C ALA A 50 -3.60 -7.97 4.57
N LEU A 51 -4.43 -7.45 5.47
CA LEU A 51 -4.50 -6.00 5.77
C LEU A 51 -3.17 -5.44 6.30
N ARG A 52 -2.42 -6.22 7.09
CA ARG A 52 -1.06 -5.84 7.53
C ARG A 52 -0.10 -5.75 6.36
N ASN A 53 -0.12 -6.72 5.44
CA ASN A 53 0.75 -6.70 4.26
C ASN A 53 0.45 -5.47 3.38
N VAL A 54 -0.84 -5.19 3.12
CA VAL A 54 -1.26 -3.99 2.37
C VAL A 54 -0.84 -2.71 3.07
N ARG A 55 -0.94 -2.65 4.41
CA ARG A 55 -0.48 -1.49 5.19
C ARG A 55 1.02 -1.26 5.02
N GLU A 56 1.87 -2.28 5.17
CA GLU A 56 3.32 -2.13 5.03
C GLU A 56 3.69 -1.67 3.62
N TRP A 57 3.02 -2.21 2.60
CA TRP A 57 3.17 -1.76 1.23
C TRP A 57 2.83 -0.27 1.04
N LEU A 58 1.68 0.19 1.55
CA LEU A 58 1.32 1.60 1.49
C LEU A 58 2.24 2.51 2.33
N ALA A 59 2.91 1.96 3.34
CA ALA A 59 3.89 2.71 4.12
C ALA A 59 5.12 3.07 3.27
N ALA A 60 5.58 2.18 2.38
CA ALA A 60 6.69 2.45 1.46
C ALA A 60 6.37 3.63 0.53
N PHE A 61 5.18 3.63 -0.11
CA PHE A 61 4.73 4.78 -0.92
C PHE A 61 4.64 6.07 -0.12
N ARG A 62 4.16 6.00 1.12
CA ARG A 62 4.03 7.18 1.97
C ARG A 62 5.40 7.75 2.33
N ARG A 63 6.41 6.91 2.61
CA ARG A 63 7.79 7.34 2.86
C ARG A 63 8.38 8.04 1.64
N ALA A 64 8.28 7.40 0.47
CA ALA A 64 8.69 7.96 -0.82
C ALA A 64 8.04 9.34 -1.07
N THR A 65 6.72 9.45 -0.88
CA THR A 65 5.97 10.69 -1.08
C THR A 65 6.40 11.79 -0.09
N THR A 66 6.66 11.41 1.16
CA THR A 66 7.09 12.35 2.21
C THR A 66 8.47 12.91 1.88
N GLU A 67 9.42 12.04 1.53
CA GLU A 67 10.81 12.42 1.18
C GLU A 67 10.86 13.36 -0.04
N MET A 68 10.08 13.05 -1.09
CA MET A 68 9.95 13.91 -2.27
C MET A 68 9.21 15.23 -1.98
N SER A 69 8.32 15.27 -0.98
CA SER A 69 7.59 16.49 -0.62
C SER A 69 8.41 17.45 0.26
N THR A 70 9.42 16.95 0.97
CA THR A 70 10.33 17.75 1.79
C THR A 70 11.46 18.41 1.02
N THR A 71 11.75 17.99 -0.20
CA THR A 71 12.82 18.55 -1.03
C THR A 71 12.29 19.75 -1.83
N SER A 72 12.74 20.97 -1.52
CA SER A 72 12.32 22.22 -2.17
C SER A 72 12.60 22.26 -3.68
N LYS A 73 13.50 21.40 -4.16
CA LYS A 73 13.74 21.07 -5.57
C LYS A 73 14.13 19.58 -5.64
N PRO A 74 13.22 18.65 -5.99
CA PRO A 74 13.62 17.27 -6.19
C PRO A 74 14.59 17.23 -7.38
N MET A 75 15.82 16.78 -7.15
CA MET A 75 16.75 16.52 -8.24
C MET A 75 16.29 15.25 -8.96
N LEU A 76 16.35 15.23 -10.30
CA LEU A 76 15.94 14.07 -11.11
C LEU A 76 16.57 12.75 -10.63
N SER A 77 17.81 12.82 -10.15
CA SER A 77 18.53 11.70 -9.52
C SER A 77 17.90 11.21 -8.21
N GLN A 78 17.36 12.09 -7.39
CA GLN A 78 16.63 11.74 -6.15
C GLN A 78 15.28 11.11 -6.48
N THR A 79 14.56 11.64 -7.47
CA THR A 79 13.32 11.02 -7.95
C THR A 79 13.58 9.61 -8.47
N HIS A 80 14.62 9.41 -9.28
CA HIS A 80 15.04 8.08 -9.75
C HIS A 80 15.40 7.13 -8.62
N LEU A 81 16.08 7.61 -7.58
CA LEU A 81 16.41 6.79 -6.41
C LEU A 81 15.15 6.33 -5.67
N VAL A 82 14.21 7.25 -5.42
CA VAL A 82 12.94 6.95 -4.75
C VAL A 82 12.10 5.94 -5.55
N PHE A 83 12.02 6.08 -6.87
CA PHE A 83 11.33 5.09 -7.71
C PHE A 83 11.99 3.70 -7.66
N ARG A 84 13.33 3.63 -7.71
CA ARG A 84 14.05 2.36 -7.62
C ARG A 84 13.89 1.69 -6.25
N MET A 85 13.93 2.45 -5.16
CA MET A 85 13.67 1.93 -3.82
C MET A 85 12.25 1.34 -3.74
N LEU A 86 11.25 2.07 -4.24
CA LEU A 86 9.87 1.62 -4.23
C LEU A 86 9.64 0.35 -5.07
N GLN A 87 10.31 0.23 -6.23
CA GLN A 87 10.29 -1.00 -7.03
C GLN A 87 10.94 -2.17 -6.29
N SER A 88 12.04 -1.93 -5.56
CA SER A 88 12.69 -2.94 -4.73
C SER A 88 11.76 -3.43 -3.60
N ASP A 89 11.14 -2.50 -2.88
CA ASP A 89 10.21 -2.79 -1.78
C ASP A 89 9.02 -3.63 -2.26
N ILE A 90 8.49 -3.34 -3.45
CA ILE A 90 7.37 -4.09 -4.04
C ILE A 90 7.81 -5.50 -4.45
N LYS A 91 9.00 -5.65 -5.03
CA LYS A 91 9.55 -6.97 -5.39
C LYS A 91 9.77 -7.85 -4.16
N GLU A 92 10.35 -7.29 -3.10
CA GLU A 92 10.56 -8.01 -1.85
C GLU A 92 9.23 -8.42 -1.20
N THR A 93 8.23 -7.53 -1.24
CA THR A 93 6.87 -7.83 -0.76
C THR A 93 6.22 -8.94 -1.59
N LEU A 94 6.33 -8.91 -2.92
CA LEU A 94 5.82 -9.96 -3.81
C LEU A 94 6.47 -11.31 -3.51
N ALA A 95 7.80 -11.36 -3.39
CA ALA A 95 8.53 -12.59 -3.06
C ALA A 95 8.10 -13.17 -1.69
N GLY A 96 7.79 -12.31 -0.71
CA GLY A 96 7.25 -12.72 0.59
C GLY A 96 5.79 -13.20 0.54
N LEU A 97 5.03 -12.83 -0.49
CA LEU A 97 3.63 -13.21 -0.71
C LEU A 97 3.48 -14.49 -1.53
N GLU A 98 4.40 -14.81 -2.44
CA GLU A 98 4.37 -16.02 -3.28
C GLU A 98 4.33 -17.32 -2.47
N GLY A 99 4.81 -17.31 -1.22
CA GLY A 99 4.68 -18.43 -0.28
C GLY A 99 3.44 -18.42 0.62
N LYS A 100 2.60 -17.38 0.56
CA LYS A 100 1.49 -17.11 1.51
C LYS A 100 0.16 -16.76 0.83
N ALA A 101 0.10 -16.76 -0.50
CA ALA A 101 -0.97 -16.13 -1.25
C ALA A 101 -2.32 -16.88 -1.12
N MET A 102 -3.16 -16.39 -0.23
CA MET A 102 -4.57 -16.79 -0.08
C MET A 102 -5.53 -15.90 -0.90
N TYR A 103 -5.05 -14.78 -1.46
CA TYR A 103 -5.87 -13.80 -2.20
C TYR A 103 -5.19 -13.34 -3.51
N PRO A 104 -5.63 -13.84 -4.68
CA PRO A 104 -5.06 -13.48 -5.99
C PRO A 104 -5.21 -11.99 -6.34
N GLU A 105 -6.19 -11.31 -5.75
CA GLU A 105 -6.42 -9.87 -5.92
C GLU A 105 -5.28 -9.04 -5.34
N LEU A 106 -4.64 -9.50 -4.26
CA LEU A 106 -3.49 -8.81 -3.67
C LEU A 106 -2.26 -8.90 -4.58
N ILE A 107 -2.03 -10.07 -5.16
CA ILE A 107 -0.95 -10.26 -6.14
C ILE A 107 -1.20 -9.34 -7.34
N THR A 108 -2.41 -9.38 -7.90
CA THR A 108 -2.80 -8.55 -9.04
C THR A 108 -2.60 -7.06 -8.73
N GLY A 109 -3.05 -6.60 -7.56
CA GLY A 109 -2.88 -5.21 -7.14
C GLY A 109 -1.41 -4.79 -6.98
N LEU A 110 -0.54 -5.65 -6.44
CA LEU A 110 0.89 -5.37 -6.36
C LEU A 110 1.56 -5.38 -7.75
N THR A 111 1.20 -6.33 -8.62
CA THR A 111 1.71 -6.41 -9.99
C THR A 111 1.32 -5.17 -10.79
N ASP A 112 0.06 -4.73 -10.69
CA ASP A 112 -0.43 -3.53 -11.36
C ASP A 112 0.28 -2.28 -10.86
N ALA A 113 0.54 -2.19 -9.56
CA ALA A 113 1.29 -1.07 -9.00
C ALA A 113 2.76 -1.07 -9.42
N HIS A 114 3.42 -2.24 -9.43
CA HIS A 114 4.77 -2.38 -9.96
C HIS A 114 4.81 -1.92 -11.42
N LYS A 115 3.87 -2.39 -12.24
CA LYS A 115 3.77 -2.04 -13.66
C LYS A 115 3.55 -0.55 -13.85
N LYS A 116 2.61 0.05 -13.11
CA LYS A 116 2.35 1.49 -13.15
C LYS A 116 3.58 2.31 -12.78
N LEU A 117 4.35 1.89 -11.76
CA LEU A 117 5.61 2.55 -11.39
C LEU A 117 6.69 2.39 -12.46
N SER A 118 6.76 1.22 -13.10
CA SER A 118 7.65 0.97 -14.24
C SER A 118 7.31 1.90 -15.40
N ASP A 119 6.04 2.02 -15.76
CA ASP A 119 5.59 2.88 -16.86
C ASP A 119 5.96 4.35 -16.57
N TYR A 120 5.74 4.84 -15.35
CA TYR A 120 6.17 6.20 -14.95
C TYR A 120 7.67 6.42 -15.11
N TYR A 121 8.50 5.43 -14.78
CA TYR A 121 9.94 5.50 -14.95
C TYR A 121 10.36 5.66 -16.42
N PHE A 122 9.70 4.95 -17.33
CA PHE A 122 9.98 5.02 -18.77
C PHE A 122 9.53 6.33 -19.43
N TYR A 123 8.45 6.96 -18.94
CA TYR A 123 7.99 8.25 -19.48
C TYR A 123 8.81 9.46 -19.02
N THR A 124 9.58 9.34 -17.93
CA THR A 124 10.45 10.42 -17.41
C THR A 124 11.93 10.28 -17.79
N SER A 125 12.27 9.29 -18.62
CA SER A 125 13.63 9.03 -19.13
C SER A 125 13.86 9.57 -20.54
#